data_AF-A0A317IFK7-F1
#
_entry.id   AF-A0A317IFK7-F1
#
_cell.length_a   1.000
_cell.length_b   1.000
_cell.length_c   1.000
_cell.angle_alpha   90.00
_cell.angle_beta   90.00
_cell.angle_gamma   90.00
#
_symmetry.space_group_name_H-M   'P 1'
#
loop_
_entity.id
_entity.type
_entity.pdbx_description
1 polymer ?
#
loop_
_entity_poly.entity_id
_entity_poly.type
_entity_poly.pdbx_seq_one_letter_code
_entity_poly.pdbx_strand_id
1 'polypeptide(L)'
;MESAVEPNLDQERRRAHELLDLLSAEKLNAVRSLLEVMVEPLARSLAAAAVEEEEITPETAAALDGARASLARGEGIPHEEILRELPRRSGSRSFGRRKPVPMSARSYPDRGQIVP
;
A
#
# COMPACT_ATOMS: atom_id res chain seq x y z
N MET A 1 -17.94 32.15 19.05
CA MET A 1 -18.43 30.77 18.86
C MET A 1 -18.42 30.52 17.37
N GLU A 2 -17.36 29.89 16.87
CA GLU A 2 -17.15 29.63 15.45
C GLU A 2 -17.85 28.32 15.11
N SER A 3 -18.99 28.40 14.40
CA SER A 3 -19.69 27.23 13.88
C SER A 3 -18.91 26.73 12.69
N ALA A 4 -18.07 25.72 12.89
CA ALA A 4 -17.50 24.94 11.79
C ALA A 4 -18.66 24.39 10.96
N VAL A 5 -18.88 24.99 9.79
CA VAL A 5 -19.79 24.47 8.78
C VAL A 5 -19.21 23.13 8.37
N GLU A 6 -19.78 22.03 8.87
CA GLU A 6 -19.45 20.72 8.33
C GLU A 6 -19.76 20.78 6.83
N PRO A 7 -18.75 20.61 5.94
CA PRO A 7 -19.01 20.62 4.52
C PRO A 7 -20.01 19.51 4.24
N ASN A 8 -21.08 19.84 3.52
CA ASN A 8 -22.09 18.87 3.14
C ASN A 8 -21.43 17.84 2.20
N LEU A 9 -20.98 16.73 2.78
CA LEU A 9 -20.20 15.70 2.09
C LEU A 9 -20.94 15.14 0.87
N ASP A 10 -22.28 15.14 0.89
CA ASP A 10 -23.10 14.70 -0.24
C ASP A 10 -23.08 15.71 -1.40
N GLN A 11 -22.99 17.00 -1.10
CA GLN A 11 -22.82 18.04 -2.12
C GLN A 11 -21.45 17.97 -2.78
N GLU A 12 -20.39 17.79 -1.99
CA GLU A 12 -19.02 17.64 -2.50
C GLU A 12 -18.87 16.38 -3.36
N ARG A 13 -19.50 15.26 -2.97
CA ARG A 13 -19.54 14.03 -3.78
C ARG A 13 -20.21 14.25 -5.13
N ARG A 14 -21.39 14.88 -5.16
CA ARG A 14 -22.09 15.18 -6.42
C ARG A 14 -21.24 16.05 -7.34
N ARG A 15 -20.61 17.09 -6.79
CA ARG A 15 -19.72 17.98 -7.54
C ARG A 15 -18.50 17.24 -8.09
N ALA A 16 -17.93 16.30 -7.33
CA ALA A 16 -16.85 15.46 -7.82
C ALA A 16 -17.28 14.57 -8.99
N HIS A 17 -18.49 13.99 -8.94
CA HIS A 17 -19.04 13.20 -10.05
C HIS A 17 -19.23 14.03 -11.33
N GLU A 18 -19.78 15.24 -11.21
CA GLU A 18 -19.92 16.16 -12.35
C GLU A 18 -18.57 16.51 -12.98
N LEU A 19 -17.54 16.73 -12.16
CA LEU A 19 -16.19 17.02 -12.64
C LEU A 19 -15.56 15.81 -13.35
N LEU A 20 -15.85 14.58 -12.90
CA LEU A 20 -15.37 13.35 -13.54
C LEU A 20 -16.01 13.16 -14.92
N ASP A 21 -17.30 13.48 -15.08
CA ASP A 21 -18.03 13.36 -16.34
C ASP A 21 -17.54 14.35 -17.42
N LEU A 22 -16.92 15.45 -17.00
CA LEU A 22 -16.35 16.47 -17.89
C LEU A 22 -14.90 16.16 -18.34
N LEU A 23 -14.26 15.12 -17.79
CA LEU A 23 -12.88 14.77 -18.13
C LEU A 23 -12.78 14.06 -19.49
N SER A 24 -11.72 14.38 -20.24
CA SER A 24 -11.32 13.56 -21.39
C SER A 24 -10.84 12.17 -20.94
N ALA A 25 -10.99 11.16 -21.80
CA ALA A 25 -10.68 9.77 -21.48
C ALA A 25 -9.28 9.54 -20.88
N GLU A 26 -8.25 10.24 -21.36
CA GLU A 26 -6.89 10.17 -20.82
C GLU A 26 -6.80 10.70 -19.39
N LYS A 27 -7.46 11.82 -19.10
CA LYS A 27 -7.47 12.44 -17.76
C LYS A 27 -8.31 11.62 -16.78
N LEU A 28 -9.42 11.06 -17.24
CA LEU A 28 -10.26 10.17 -16.44
C LEU A 28 -9.50 8.92 -16.01
N ASN A 29 -8.71 8.31 -16.90
CA ASN A 29 -7.86 7.16 -16.55
C ASN A 29 -6.80 7.51 -15.50
N ALA A 30 -6.13 8.66 -15.63
CA ALA A 30 -5.16 9.12 -14.64
C ALA A 30 -5.80 9.38 -13.26
N VAL A 31 -6.98 10.03 -13.24
CA VAL A 31 -7.72 10.30 -12.00
C VAL A 31 -8.24 9.01 -11.38
N ARG A 32 -8.71 8.05 -12.18
CA ARG A 32 -9.08 6.71 -11.72
C ARG A 32 -7.91 6.02 -11.02
N SER A 33 -6.74 5.97 -11.63
CA SER A 33 -5.56 5.33 -11.01
C SER A 33 -5.12 6.05 -9.74
N LEU A 34 -5.24 7.38 -9.67
CA LEU A 34 -4.96 8.13 -8.45
C LEU A 34 -5.98 7.82 -7.34
N LEU A 35 -7.27 7.77 -7.67
CA LEU A 35 -8.33 7.41 -6.73
C LEU A 35 -8.20 5.96 -6.27
N GLU A 36 -7.79 5.04 -7.14
CA GLU A 36 -7.47 3.65 -6.75
C GLU A 36 -6.35 3.59 -5.70
N VAL A 37 -5.36 4.48 -5.75
CA VAL A 37 -4.28 4.57 -4.75
C VAL A 37 -4.76 5.26 -3.46
N MET A 38 -5.56 6.31 -3.58
CA MET A 38 -6.03 7.10 -2.43
C MET A 38 -7.12 6.40 -1.63
N VAL A 39 -7.97 5.61 -2.30
CA VAL A 39 -9.03 4.86 -1.66
C VAL A 39 -8.42 3.57 -1.13
N GLU A 40 -7.94 3.65 0.11
CA GLU A 40 -7.12 2.65 0.81
C GLU A 40 -7.46 1.20 0.38
N PRO A 41 -6.69 0.62 -0.56
CA PRO A 41 -7.05 -0.65 -1.20
C PRO A 41 -7.07 -1.78 -0.19
N LEU A 42 -6.23 -1.69 0.83
CA LEU A 42 -6.07 -2.70 1.86
C LEU A 42 -7.28 -2.76 2.79
N ALA A 43 -7.79 -1.63 3.29
CA ALA A 43 -8.96 -1.65 4.16
C ALA A 43 -10.22 -2.15 3.43
N ARG A 44 -10.42 -1.78 2.17
CA ARG A 44 -11.51 -2.35 1.36
C ARG A 44 -11.29 -3.84 1.10
N SER A 45 -10.07 -4.25 0.75
CA SER A 45 -9.76 -5.67 0.51
C SER A 45 -9.90 -6.52 1.77
N LEU A 46 -9.53 -6.00 2.95
CA LEU A 46 -9.71 -6.66 4.23
C LEU A 46 -11.19 -6.70 4.66
N ALA A 47 -11.94 -5.61 4.44
CA ALA A 47 -13.38 -5.58 4.73
C ALA A 47 -14.20 -6.47 3.79
N ALA A 48 -13.73 -6.66 2.55
CA ALA A 48 -14.33 -7.55 1.56
C ALA A 48 -13.75 -8.97 1.59
N ALA A 49 -12.68 -9.21 2.35
CA ALA A 49 -12.14 -10.54 2.52
C ALA A 49 -13.17 -11.38 3.27
N ALA A 50 -13.50 -12.55 2.72
CA ALA A 50 -14.25 -13.54 3.47
C ALA A 50 -13.48 -13.89 4.74
N VAL A 51 -14.19 -14.07 5.85
CA VAL A 51 -13.59 -14.65 7.05
C VAL A 51 -13.05 -16.02 6.64
N GLU A 52 -11.78 -16.27 6.92
CA GLU A 52 -11.15 -17.56 6.63
C GLU A 52 -11.80 -18.62 7.52
N GLU A 53 -12.58 -19.53 6.91
CA GLU A 53 -13.25 -20.66 7.58
C GLU A 53 -12.33 -21.90 7.60
N GLU A 54 -11.02 -21.73 7.69
CA GLU A 54 -10.13 -22.87 7.85
C GLU A 54 -10.38 -23.51 9.22
N GLU A 55 -10.80 -24.78 9.22
CA GLU A 55 -10.97 -25.54 10.44
C GLU A 55 -9.62 -25.60 11.18
N ILE A 56 -9.60 -25.13 12.42
CA ILE A 56 -8.42 -25.21 13.28
C ILE A 56 -8.09 -26.69 13.45
N THR A 57 -6.93 -27.09 12.92
CA THR A 57 -6.49 -28.48 13.07
C THR A 57 -6.34 -28.84 14.55
N PRO A 58 -6.52 -30.12 14.95
CA PRO A 58 -6.34 -30.54 16.34
C PRO A 58 -4.96 -30.20 16.90
N GLU A 59 -3.92 -30.21 16.06
CA GLU A 59 -2.56 -29.82 16.41
C GLU A 59 -2.49 -28.32 16.76
N THR A 60 -3.08 -27.47 15.91
CA THR A 60 -3.15 -26.02 16.15
C THR A 60 -3.94 -25.71 17.42
N ALA A 61 -5.06 -26.40 17.66
CA ALA A 61 -5.84 -26.25 18.88
C ALA A 61 -5.03 -26.59 20.13
N ALA A 62 -4.31 -27.73 20.11
CA ALA A 62 -3.44 -28.13 21.22
C ALA A 62 -2.29 -27.13 21.45
N ALA A 63 -1.70 -26.59 20.39
CA ALA A 63 -0.67 -25.56 20.48
C ALA A 63 -1.21 -24.26 21.09
N LEU A 64 -2.43 -23.84 20.73
CA LEU A 64 -3.09 -22.67 21.29
C LEU A 64 -3.41 -22.85 22.78
N ASP A 65 -3.91 -24.02 23.17
CA ASP A 65 -4.20 -24.32 24.57
C ASP A 65 -2.92 -24.36 25.41
N GLY A 66 -1.85 -24.96 24.88
CA GLY A 66 -0.52 -24.93 25.48
C GLY A 66 0.00 -23.50 25.67
N ALA A 67 -0.11 -22.66 24.65
CA ALA A 67 0.29 -21.26 24.73
C ALA A 67 -0.51 -20.48 25.78
N ARG A 68 -1.84 -20.66 25.83
CA ARG A 68 -2.71 -20.05 26.85
C ARG A 68 -2.32 -20.48 28.26
N ALA A 69 -2.04 -21.77 28.45
CA ALA A 69 -1.61 -22.30 29.74
C ALA A 69 -0.24 -21.74 30.17
N SER A 70 0.73 -21.62 29.26
CA SER A 70 2.03 -21.01 29.54
C SER A 70 1.91 -19.53 29.91
N LEU A 71 1.05 -18.77 29.22
CA LEU A 71 0.77 -17.38 29.57
C LEU A 71 0.12 -17.27 30.96
N ALA A 72 -0.81 -18.16 31.31
CA ALA A 72 -1.42 -18.19 32.64
C ALA A 72 -0.40 -18.52 33.76
N ARG A 73 0.64 -19.29 33.45
CA ARG A 73 1.78 -19.55 34.35
C ARG A 73 2.81 -18.40 34.41
N GLY A 74 2.65 -17.37 33.59
CA GLY A 74 3.59 -16.25 33.51
C GLY A 74 4.85 -16.53 32.70
N GLU A 75 4.86 -17.62 31.91
CA GLU A 75 5.98 -18.02 31.05
C GLU A 75 5.94 -17.27 29.69
N GLY A 76 5.31 -16.11 29.64
CA GLY A 76 5.30 -15.26 28.45
C GLY A 76 6.65 -14.59 28.23
N ILE A 77 7.09 -14.50 26.98
CA ILE A 77 8.31 -13.76 26.63
C ILE A 77 7.99 -12.25 26.68
N PRO A 78 8.79 -11.43 27.37
CA PRO A 78 8.54 -9.99 27.44
C PRO A 78 8.67 -9.34 26.06
N HIS A 79 7.89 -8.29 25.81
CA HIS A 79 7.81 -7.63 24.51
C HIS A 79 9.19 -7.26 23.94
N GLU A 80 10.06 -6.65 24.77
CA GLU A 80 11.42 -6.25 24.40
C GLU A 80 12.32 -7.40 23.96
N GLU A 81 12.04 -8.63 24.42
CA GLU A 81 12.81 -9.82 24.07
C GLU A 81 12.35 -10.41 22.73
N ILE A 82 11.03 -10.50 22.51
CA ILE A 82 10.47 -10.87 21.19
C ILE A 82 10.95 -9.92 20.10
N LEU A 83 11.09 -8.62 20.38
CA LEU A 83 11.58 -7.64 19.41
C LEU A 83 13.04 -7.84 18.99
N ARG A 84 13.86 -8.48 19.83
CA ARG A 84 15.24 -8.82 19.52
C ARG A 84 15.33 -10.10 18.68
N GLU A 85 14.42 -11.03 18.90
CA GLU A 85 14.37 -12.32 18.20
C GLU A 85 13.70 -12.21 16.83
N LEU A 86 12.60 -11.46 16.71
CA LEU A 86 11.92 -11.25 15.44
C LEU A 86 12.65 -10.18 14.62
N PRO A 87 13.20 -10.54 13.44
CA PRO A 87 13.78 -9.55 12.56
C PRO A 87 12.67 -8.57 12.15
N ARG A 88 12.80 -7.30 12.54
CA ARG A 88 12.04 -6.23 11.92
C ARG A 88 12.25 -6.39 10.41
N ARG A 89 11.18 -6.57 9.64
CA ARG A 89 11.25 -6.42 8.18
C ARG A 89 11.66 -4.97 7.91
N SER A 90 12.96 -4.72 7.93
CA SER A 90 13.54 -3.41 7.67
C SER A 90 13.35 -3.16 6.18
N GLY A 91 12.24 -2.50 5.86
CA GLY A 91 11.98 -1.93 4.55
C GLY A 91 12.93 -0.77 4.30
N SER A 92 14.19 -1.07 4.05
CA SER A 92 15.17 -0.15 3.48
C SER A 92 15.96 -0.89 2.41
N ARG A 93 15.27 -1.32 1.34
CA ARG A 93 15.96 -1.46 0.04
C ARG A 93 16.34 -0.04 -0.36
N SER A 94 17.53 0.39 0.05
CA SER A 94 18.25 1.47 -0.59
C SER A 94 18.42 1.07 -2.04
N PHE A 95 17.52 1.54 -2.91
CA PHE A 95 17.80 1.56 -4.34
C PHE A 95 19.07 2.39 -4.47
N GLY A 96 20.19 1.67 -4.69
CA GLY A 96 21.48 2.27 -4.91
C GLY A 96 21.30 3.38 -5.93
N ARG A 97 21.69 4.60 -5.56
CA ARG A 97 21.80 5.72 -6.49
C ARG A 97 22.67 5.24 -7.64
N ARG A 98 22.08 4.82 -8.76
CA ARG A 98 22.81 4.75 -10.02
C ARG A 98 23.28 6.17 -10.27
N LYS A 99 24.58 6.41 -10.18
CA LYS A 99 25.15 7.69 -10.59
C LYS A 99 24.70 7.92 -12.04
N PRO A 100 24.20 9.12 -12.39
CA PRO A 100 23.84 9.41 -13.77
C PRO A 100 25.08 9.21 -14.64
N VAL A 101 24.91 8.48 -15.74
CA VAL A 101 25.95 8.30 -16.76
C VAL A 101 26.29 9.69 -17.32
N PRO A 102 27.57 10.10 -17.38
CA PRO A 102 27.93 11.39 -17.95
C PRO A 102 27.49 11.47 -19.42
N MET A 103 26.88 12.59 -19.82
CA MET A 103 26.39 12.87 -21.18
C MET A 103 27.50 13.00 -22.24
N SER A 104 28.74 12.60 -21.96
CA SER A 104 29.85 12.67 -22.91
C SER A 104 30.07 11.38 -23.72
N ALA A 105 29.23 10.35 -23.54
CA ALA A 105 29.37 9.06 -24.25
C ALA A 105 28.21 8.74 -25.20
N ARG A 106 27.49 9.76 -25.71
CA ARG A 106 26.53 9.56 -26.80
C ARG A 106 27.22 9.87 -28.13
N SER A 107 28.04 8.92 -28.58
CA SER A 107 28.44 8.85 -29.98
C SER A 107 27.17 8.57 -30.79
N TYR A 108 26.67 9.57 -31.52
CA TYR A 108 25.63 9.37 -32.52
C TYR A 108 26.27 8.72 -33.75
N PRO A 109 25.73 7.60 -34.28
CA PRO A 109 26.14 7.15 -35.60
C PRO A 109 25.74 8.21 -36.62
N ASP A 110 26.72 8.57 -37.43
CA ASP A 110 26.67 9.48 -38.58
C ASP A 110 25.46 9.14 -39.47
N ARG A 111 24.48 10.07 -39.55
CA ARG A 111 23.40 9.93 -40.52
C ARG A 111 23.97 10.29 -41.88
N GLY A 112 24.41 9.26 -42.59
CA GLY A 112 24.67 9.31 -44.03
C GLY A 112 23.54 10.03 -44.77
N GLN A 113 23.95 11.12 -45.40
CA GLN A 113 23.44 11.77 -46.60
C GLN A 113 22.09 11.25 -47.14
N ILE A 114 21.08 12.12 -47.09
CA ILE A 114 19.98 12.09 -48.04
C ILE A 114 20.33 13.15 -49.10
N VAL A 115 20.70 12.69 -50.30
CA VAL A 115 20.85 13.52 -51.51
C VAL A 115 19.48 13.65 -52.21
N PRO A 116 19.25 14.76 -52.95
CA PRO A 116 17.92 15.24 -53.33
C PRO A 116 17.19 14.39 -54.38
#